data_AF-A0A8C3RWF8-F1
#
_entry.id   AF-A0A8C3RWF8-F1
#
_cell.length_a   1.000
_cell.length_b   1.000
_cell.length_c   1.000
_cell.angle_alpha   90.00
_cell.angle_beta   90.00
_cell.angle_gamma   90.00
#
_symmetry.space_group_name_H-M   'P 1'
#
loop_
_entity.id
_entity.type
_entity.pdbx_description
1 polymer ?
#
loop_
_entity_poly.entity_id
_entity_poly.type
_entity_poly.pdbx_seq_one_letter_code
_entity_poly.pdbx_strand_id
1 'polypeptide(L)'
;MIHWEKDLGLMGDKCWRNCGGRGNFMHIKWTCPIVSVYWDEIGNQISQIVGYLLPNNRLVILLGFSSRNGELISYLLVAAQLLIASPWKTKNS
;
A
#
# COMPACT_ATOMS: atom_id res chain seq x y z
N MET A 1 4.34 38.21 -16.65
CA MET A 1 3.73 36.91 -16.28
C MET A 1 4.81 35.86 -16.47
N ILE A 2 5.37 35.38 -15.37
CA ILE A 2 6.73 34.86 -15.37
C ILE A 2 6.74 33.35 -15.58
N HIS A 3 7.61 32.91 -16.47
CA HIS A 3 7.74 31.58 -17.07
C HIS A 3 8.41 30.55 -16.12
N TRP A 4 8.16 30.60 -14.81
CA TRP A 4 8.84 29.73 -13.82
C TRP A 4 7.91 28.80 -13.01
N GLU A 5 6.61 28.74 -13.31
CA GLU A 5 5.71 27.76 -12.68
C GLU A 5 5.78 26.35 -13.30
N LYS A 6 6.59 26.14 -14.34
CA LYS A 6 6.76 24.82 -14.99
C LYS A 6 7.91 23.98 -14.42
N ASP A 7 8.85 24.56 -13.68
CA ASP A 7 10.07 23.89 -13.23
C ASP A 7 10.12 23.55 -11.73
N LEU A 8 9.04 23.83 -10.98
CA LEU A 8 8.82 23.26 -9.64
C LEU A 8 8.12 21.90 -9.73
N GLY A 9 8.64 20.96 -10.52
CA GLY A 9 8.42 19.52 -10.31
C GLY A 9 6.99 18.95 -10.13
N LEU A 10 5.91 19.62 -10.54
CA LEU A 10 4.54 19.08 -10.45
C LEU A 10 4.19 18.11 -11.58
N MET A 11 5.19 17.41 -12.13
CA MET A 11 4.99 16.19 -12.95
C MET A 11 4.69 14.96 -12.07
N GLY A 12 4.73 15.08 -10.74
CA GLY A 12 4.72 13.95 -9.79
C GLY A 12 3.38 13.62 -9.11
N ASP A 13 2.29 14.31 -9.44
CA ASP A 13 1.02 14.16 -8.73
C ASP A 13 0.19 12.94 -9.16
N LYS A 14 0.65 12.16 -10.15
CA LYS A 14 -0.09 11.00 -10.64
C LYS A 14 0.32 9.74 -9.89
N CYS A 15 -0.63 8.85 -9.68
CA CYS A 15 -0.33 7.54 -9.11
C CYS A 15 0.70 6.81 -9.99
N TRP A 16 1.84 6.45 -9.39
CA TRP A 16 2.91 5.67 -10.02
C TRP A 16 2.48 4.28 -10.54
N ARG A 17 1.33 3.76 -10.09
CA ARG A 17 0.71 2.53 -10.64
C ARG A 17 -0.24 2.83 -11.81
N ASN A 18 -0.29 4.07 -12.26
CA ASN A 18 -1.12 4.56 -13.37
C ASN A 18 -2.62 4.24 -13.26
N CYS A 19 -3.17 4.22 -12.05
CA CYS A 19 -4.60 3.97 -11.84
C CYS A 19 -5.51 5.17 -12.15
N GLY A 20 -4.97 6.27 -12.69
CA GLY A 20 -5.70 7.51 -12.97
C GLY A 20 -5.90 8.47 -11.79
N GLY A 21 -5.57 8.06 -10.56
CA GLY A 21 -5.70 8.90 -9.35
C GLY A 21 -4.47 9.76 -9.02
N ARG A 22 -4.62 10.67 -8.04
CA ARG A 22 -3.53 11.49 -7.51
C ARG A 22 -2.59 10.66 -6.61
N GLY A 23 -1.31 10.64 -6.92
CA GLY A 23 -0.26 9.89 -6.24
C GLY A 23 0.21 10.50 -4.93
N ASN A 24 -0.67 10.63 -3.94
CA ASN A 24 -0.26 10.96 -2.57
C ASN A 24 0.04 9.68 -1.77
N PHE A 25 0.67 9.83 -0.59
CA PHE A 25 1.05 8.72 0.28
C PHE A 25 -0.13 7.78 0.60
N MET A 26 -1.27 8.34 1.02
CA MET A 26 -2.47 7.56 1.37
C MET A 26 -3.01 6.78 0.18
N HIS A 27 -3.00 7.40 -1.00
CA HIS A 27 -3.40 6.76 -2.24
C HIS A 27 -2.47 5.59 -2.61
N ILE A 28 -1.17 5.85 -2.65
CA ILE A 28 -0.16 4.88 -3.07
C ILE A 28 -0.09 3.68 -2.12
N LYS A 29 -0.32 3.89 -0.83
CA LYS A 29 -0.25 2.82 0.17
C LYS A 29 -1.57 2.09 0.38
N TRP A 30 -2.71 2.78 0.27
CA TRP A 30 -3.98 2.26 0.79
C TRP A 30 -5.18 2.38 -0.13
N THR A 31 -5.43 3.56 -0.71
CA THR A 31 -6.71 3.83 -1.39
C THR A 31 -6.66 3.72 -2.92
N CYS A 32 -5.48 3.49 -3.50
CA CYS A 32 -5.37 3.17 -4.92
C CYS A 32 -6.14 1.86 -5.22
N PRO A 33 -6.99 1.82 -6.26
CA PRO A 33 -7.79 0.64 -6.57
C PRO A 33 -6.91 -0.59 -6.88
N ILE A 34 -5.77 -0.39 -7.54
CA ILE A 34 -4.78 -1.46 -7.79
C ILE A 34 -4.21 -2.00 -6.48
N VAL A 35 -3.95 -1.11 -5.52
CA VAL A 35 -3.38 -1.45 -4.21
C VAL A 35 -4.42 -2.09 -3.30
N SER A 36 -5.69 -1.70 -3.43
CA SER A 36 -6.76 -2.33 -2.67
C SER A 36 -6.88 -3.81 -3.00
N VAL A 37 -6.85 -4.17 -4.29
CA VAL A 37 -6.89 -5.58 -4.72
C VAL A 37 -5.75 -6.38 -4.11
N TYR A 38 -4.52 -5.84 -4.16
CA TYR A 38 -3.35 -6.45 -3.51
C TYR A 38 -3.60 -6.72 -2.02
N TRP A 39 -4.15 -5.74 -1.29
CA TRP A 39 -4.38 -5.94 0.13
C TRP A 39 -5.52 -6.90 0.44
N ASP A 40 -6.53 -6.97 -0.41
CA ASP A 40 -7.63 -7.93 -0.27
C ASP A 40 -7.10 -9.36 -0.45
N GLU A 41 -6.19 -9.57 -1.41
CA GLU A 41 -5.47 -10.84 -1.59
C GLU A 41 -4.59 -11.20 -0.39
N ILE A 42 -3.80 -10.24 0.13
CA ILE A 42 -2.99 -10.44 1.32
C ILE A 42 -3.86 -10.78 2.54
N GLY A 43 -4.97 -10.07 2.75
CA GLY A 43 -5.90 -10.35 3.83
C GLY A 43 -6.48 -11.76 3.75
N ASN A 44 -6.84 -12.22 2.55
CA ASN A 44 -7.31 -13.58 2.31
C ASN A 44 -6.23 -14.63 2.59
N GLN A 45 -5.00 -14.42 2.11
CA GLN A 45 -3.89 -15.35 2.38
C GLN A 45 -3.56 -15.43 3.87
N ILE A 46 -3.48 -14.30 4.57
CA ILE A 46 -3.22 -14.31 6.01
C ILE A 46 -4.37 -15.01 6.75
N SER A 47 -5.62 -14.78 6.35
CA SER A 47 -6.79 -15.45 6.94
C SER A 47 -6.72 -16.97 6.78
N GLN A 48 -6.24 -17.47 5.63
CA GLN A 48 -6.00 -18.90 5.40
C GLN A 48 -4.88 -19.44 6.30
N ILE A 49 -3.79 -18.68 6.50
CA ILE A 49 -2.66 -19.07 7.36
C ILE A 49 -3.09 -19.16 8.83
N VAL A 50 -3.86 -18.19 9.32
CA VAL A 50 -4.26 -18.14 10.74
C VAL A 50 -5.54 -18.92 11.04
N GLY A 51 -6.29 -19.32 10.03
CA GLY A 51 -7.50 -20.14 10.14
C GLY A 51 -8.76 -19.37 10.55
N TYR A 52 -8.77 -18.04 10.47
CA TYR A 52 -9.94 -17.21 10.74
C TYR A 52 -9.92 -15.91 9.93
N LEU A 53 -11.09 -15.30 9.76
CA LEU A 53 -11.25 -14.07 8.97
C LEU A 53 -10.64 -12.87 9.69
N LEU A 54 -9.76 -12.14 8.99
CA LEU A 54 -9.27 -10.85 9.46
C LEU A 54 -10.28 -9.73 9.20
N PRO A 55 -10.27 -8.66 10.02
CA PRO A 55 -11.04 -7.46 9.73
C PRO A 55 -10.64 -6.86 8.38
N ASN A 56 -11.61 -6.54 7.51
CA ASN A 56 -11.34 -5.87 6.23
C ASN A 56 -10.70 -4.47 6.37
N ASN A 57 -10.66 -3.91 7.60
CA ASN A 57 -10.00 -2.65 7.85
C ASN A 57 -8.49 -2.85 8.09
N ARG A 58 -7.72 -2.57 7.05
CA ARG A 58 -6.26 -2.70 6.99
C ARG A 58 -5.53 -1.85 8.04
N LEU A 59 -6.07 -0.68 8.38
CA LEU A 59 -5.50 0.18 9.43
C LEU A 59 -5.73 -0.42 10.82
N VAL A 60 -6.86 -1.09 11.04
CA VAL A 60 -7.14 -1.79 12.31
C VAL A 60 -6.19 -2.98 12.48
N ILE A 61 -5.90 -3.73 11.42
CA ILE A 61 -4.93 -4.82 11.52
C ILE A 61 -3.52 -4.27 11.80
N LEU A 62 -3.11 -3.24 11.07
CA LEU A 62 -1.78 -2.64 11.22
C LEU A 62 -1.55 -1.98 12.59
N LEU A 63 -2.58 -1.34 13.17
CA LEU A 63 -2.45 -0.53 14.38
C LEU A 63 -2.68 -1.31 15.68
N GLY A 64 -2.91 -2.62 15.63
CA GLY A 64 -2.95 -3.46 16.83
C GLY A 64 -4.20 -4.30 16.96
N PHE A 65 -4.50 -5.10 15.93
CA PHE A 65 -5.46 -6.18 16.08
C PHE A 65 -4.93 -7.21 17.10
N SER A 66 -5.51 -7.19 18.31
CA SER A 66 -5.16 -8.13 19.36
C SER A 66 -5.72 -9.51 19.02
N SER A 67 -4.85 -10.40 18.57
CA SER A 67 -5.21 -11.78 18.27
C SER A 67 -4.15 -12.73 18.77
N ARG A 68 -4.52 -14.01 18.92
CA ARG A 68 -3.60 -15.09 19.29
C ARG A 68 -2.36 -15.15 18.39
N ASN A 69 -2.49 -14.71 17.14
CA ASN A 69 -1.42 -14.71 16.13
C ASN A 69 -0.97 -13.29 15.74
N GLY A 70 -1.14 -12.30 16.63
CA GLY A 70 -0.92 -10.88 16.32
C GLY A 70 0.50 -10.54 15.84
N GLU A 71 1.52 -11.20 16.39
CA GLU A 71 2.92 -10.99 15.99
C GLU A 71 3.22 -11.53 14.59
N LEU A 72 2.78 -12.76 14.29
CA LEU A 72 2.86 -13.35 12.95
C LEU A 72 2.15 -12.49 11.90
N ILE A 73 0.91 -12.06 12.20
CA ILE A 73 0.13 -11.19 11.32
C ILE A 73 0.89 -9.87 11.08
N SER A 74 1.48 -9.28 12.12
CA SER A 74 2.26 -8.05 12.01
C SER A 74 3.47 -8.23 11.09
N TYR A 75 4.22 -9.33 11.23
CA TYR A 75 5.34 -9.64 10.34
C TYR A 75 4.91 -9.82 8.88
N LEU A 76 3.81 -10.55 8.63
CA LEU A 76 3.27 -10.74 7.28
C LEU A 76 2.83 -9.42 6.64
N LEU A 77 2.19 -8.52 7.41
CA LEU A 77 1.80 -7.20 6.92
C LEU A 77 3.00 -6.30 6.63
N VAL A 78 4.02 -6.30 7.50
CA VAL A 78 5.25 -5.55 7.26
C VAL A 78 5.97 -6.07 6.01
N ALA A 79 6.08 -7.38 5.85
CA ALA A 79 6.64 -7.99 4.64
C ALA A 79 5.86 -7.58 3.38
N ALA A 80 4.53 -7.64 3.42
CA ALA A 80 3.67 -7.18 2.34
C ALA A 80 3.90 -5.68 2.00
N GLN A 81 4.01 -4.82 3.02
CA GLN A 81 4.31 -3.39 2.84
C GLN A 81 5.66 -3.14 2.17
N LEU A 82 6.67 -3.96 2.48
CA LEU A 82 7.99 -3.87 1.85
C LEU A 82 7.95 -4.34 0.40
N LEU A 83 7.20 -5.41 0.11
CA LEU A 83 7.04 -5.96 -1.24
C LEU A 83 6.29 -5.01 -2.18
N ILE A 84 5.18 -4.41 -1.73
CA ILE A 84 4.44 -3.44 -2.54
C ILE A 84 5.25 -2.17 -2.79
N ALA A 85 6.17 -1.83 -1.89
CA ALA A 85 7.12 -0.75 -2.10
C ALA A 85 8.22 -1.16 -3.10
N SER A 86 8.76 -2.37 -3.03
CA SER A 86 9.93 -2.84 -3.81
C SER A 86 10.07 -2.34 -5.27
N PRO A 87 9.02 -2.26 -6.12
CA PRO A 87 9.12 -1.73 -7.49
C PRO A 87 9.56 -0.25 -7.59
N TRP A 88 9.61 0.52 -6.50
CA TRP A 88 10.07 1.93 -6.54
C TRP A 88 11.57 2.07 -6.83
N LYS A 89 12.36 1.00 -6.69
CA LYS A 89 13.82 1.04 -6.92
C LYS A 89 14.27 0.71 -8.35
N THR A 90 13.35 0.39 -9.27
CA THR A 90 13.72 0.09 -10.66
C THR A 90 13.27 1.21 -11.61
N LYS A 91 13.94 2.37 -11.50
CA LYS A 91 14.24 3.24 -12.65
C LYS A 91 15.63 3.87 -12.44
N ASN A 92 16.62 3.27 -13.11
CA ASN A 92 17.71 3.91 -13.88
C ASN A 92 18.87 2.90 -13.99
N SER A 93 18.85 2.09 -15.06
CA SER A 93 20.07 1.63 -15.72
C SER A 93 20.27 2.48 -16.97
#